data_AF-A0A1Y6LBV7-F1
#
_entry.id   AF-A0A1Y6LBV7-F1
#
_cell.length_a   1.000
_cell.length_b   1.000
_cell.length_c   1.000
_cell.angle_alpha   90.00
_cell.angle_beta   90.00
_cell.angle_gamma   90.00
#
_symmetry.space_group_name_H-M   'P 1'
#
loop_
_entity.id
_entity.type
_entity.pdbx_description
1 polymer ?
#
loop_
_entity_poly.entity_id
_entity_poly.type
_entity_poly.pdbx_seq_one_letter_code
_entity_poly.pdbx_strand_id
1 'polypeptide(L)'
;MIYTTQIVRLDGLTLVASVDDAQASDLAELKGNIRQVIKKLTPNSEPRASLESANYTIHYVLADTIAYLAITERSYPKKLALTYLEDVRAEFQTSYNRSAYLDPQLRPYAYGEFDRFIERTKKTYQDSRATDNLGRLNDELKDVTQVMTKNIEDLLYRGDSLEKMGDMSSRLREDSAKYKRAAVRINWELLLKQYGPFAGLGLVILLLLVWRFW
;
A
#
# COMPACT_ATOMS: atom_id res chain seq x y z
N MET A 1 -7.24 -19.07 -2.14
CA MET A 1 -7.22 -18.20 -3.35
C MET A 1 -6.05 -17.20 -3.31
N ILE A 2 -5.58 -16.65 -4.44
CA ILE A 2 -4.65 -15.49 -4.49
C ILE A 2 -5.46 -14.18 -4.42
N TYR A 3 -5.17 -13.31 -3.46
CA TYR A 3 -5.81 -12.00 -3.31
C TYR A 3 -4.99 -10.92 -4.00
N THR A 4 -3.97 -10.36 -3.36
CA THR A 4 -3.20 -9.25 -3.94
C THR A 4 -1.86 -9.72 -4.47
N THR A 5 -1.35 -9.03 -5.48
CA THR A 5 0.04 -9.15 -5.94
C THR A 5 0.67 -7.77 -6.04
N GLN A 6 1.87 -7.60 -5.52
CA GLN A 6 2.60 -6.32 -5.52
C GLN A 6 4.06 -6.54 -5.90
N ILE A 7 4.61 -5.60 -6.65
CA ILE A 7 6.03 -5.53 -6.99
C ILE A 7 6.55 -4.25 -6.37
N VAL A 8 7.48 -4.38 -5.42
CA VAL A 8 7.95 -3.28 -4.59
C VAL A 8 9.46 -3.33 -4.51
N ARG A 9 10.12 -2.18 -4.65
CA ARG A 9 11.56 -2.06 -4.44
C ARG A 9 11.86 -1.95 -2.95
N LEU A 10 13.03 -2.40 -2.51
CA LEU A 10 13.42 -2.44 -1.09
C LEU A 10 13.43 -1.06 -0.40
N ASP A 11 13.48 0.03 -1.15
CA ASP A 11 13.33 1.40 -0.64
C ASP A 11 11.86 1.79 -0.34
N GLY A 12 10.91 0.88 -0.60
CA GLY A 12 9.49 1.08 -0.40
C GLY A 12 8.75 1.64 -1.62
N LEU A 13 9.41 1.82 -2.76
CA LEU A 13 8.75 2.27 -3.98
C LEU A 13 7.93 1.13 -4.60
N THR A 14 6.60 1.29 -4.62
CA THR A 14 5.71 0.36 -5.32
C THR A 14 5.84 0.57 -6.83
N LEU A 15 6.19 -0.50 -7.56
CA LEU A 15 6.30 -0.50 -9.02
C LEU A 15 4.97 -0.88 -9.67
N VAL A 16 4.32 -1.91 -9.12
CA VAL A 16 3.02 -2.44 -9.55
C VAL A 16 2.26 -2.91 -8.33
N ALA A 17 0.95 -2.67 -8.28
CA ALA A 17 0.08 -3.33 -7.34
C ALA A 17 -1.21 -3.69 -8.06
N SER A 18 -1.63 -4.95 -7.90
CA SER A 18 -2.89 -5.39 -8.46
C SER A 18 -4.05 -4.79 -7.68
N VAL A 19 -5.04 -4.28 -8.42
CA VAL A 19 -6.26 -3.73 -7.85
C VAL A 19 -7.15 -4.88 -7.39
N ASP A 20 -7.48 -4.92 -6.10
CA ASP A 20 -8.43 -5.91 -5.57
C ASP A 20 -9.78 -5.26 -5.28
N ASP A 21 -10.85 -5.91 -5.74
CA ASP A 21 -12.25 -5.57 -5.45
C ASP A 21 -12.73 -6.02 -4.06
N ALA A 22 -11.94 -6.84 -3.35
CA ALA A 22 -12.35 -7.43 -2.07
C ALA A 22 -12.03 -6.50 -0.89
N GLN A 23 -13.03 -5.73 -0.43
CA GLN A 23 -13.00 -4.93 0.80
C GLN A 23 -13.12 -5.79 2.07
N ALA A 24 -12.22 -6.77 2.26
CA ALA A 24 -12.09 -7.42 3.56
C ALA A 24 -11.20 -6.55 4.47
N SER A 25 -11.69 -6.19 5.67
CA SER A 25 -10.95 -5.40 6.67
C SER A 25 -9.57 -5.98 6.96
N ASP A 26 -9.50 -7.31 7.08
CA ASP A 26 -8.31 -8.05 7.44
C ASP A 26 -7.23 -7.96 6.34
N LEU A 27 -7.65 -7.86 5.07
CA LEU A 27 -6.75 -7.68 3.94
C LEU A 27 -6.13 -6.27 3.95
N ALA A 28 -6.86 -5.26 4.43
CA ALA A 28 -6.34 -3.90 4.54
C ALA A 28 -5.24 -3.80 5.62
N GLU A 29 -5.41 -4.50 6.75
CA GLU A 29 -4.38 -4.59 7.78
C GLU A 29 -3.13 -5.32 7.25
N LEU A 30 -3.32 -6.46 6.57
CA LEU A 30 -2.20 -7.19 5.95
C LEU A 30 -1.46 -6.35 4.90
N LYS A 31 -2.18 -5.55 4.11
CA LYS A 31 -1.59 -4.59 3.15
C LYS A 31 -0.78 -3.51 3.86
N GLY A 32 -1.21 -3.06 5.04
CA GLY A 32 -0.42 -2.18 5.92
C GLY A 32 0.88 -2.83 6.39
N ASN A 33 0.80 -4.10 6.79
CA ASN A 33 1.93 -4.89 7.27
C ASN A 33 2.98 -5.14 6.19
N ILE A 34 2.61 -5.23 4.90
CA ILE A 34 3.57 -5.35 3.78
C ILE A 34 4.65 -4.26 3.85
N ARG A 35 4.28 -3.01 4.12
CA ARG A 35 5.28 -1.92 4.21
C ARG A 35 6.30 -2.17 5.31
N GLN A 36 5.86 -2.68 6.46
CA GLN A 36 6.75 -3.04 7.57
C GLN A 36 7.63 -4.25 7.21
N VAL A 37 7.09 -5.23 6.47
CA VAL A 37 7.88 -6.36 5.94
C VAL A 37 8.98 -5.85 5.01
N ILE A 38 8.65 -5.01 4.03
CA ILE A 38 9.63 -4.45 3.08
C ILE A 38 10.76 -3.71 3.81
N LYS A 39 10.43 -2.89 4.82
CA LYS A 39 11.44 -2.18 5.63
C LYS A 39 12.43 -3.11 6.35
N LYS A 40 12.02 -4.35 6.65
CA LYS A 40 12.86 -5.35 7.31
C LYS A 40 13.60 -6.25 6.33
N LEU A 41 13.21 -6.25 5.05
CA LEU A 41 13.93 -6.97 4.01
C LEU A 41 15.23 -6.23 3.66
N THR A 42 16.29 -7.01 3.53
CA THR A 42 17.60 -6.54 3.08
C THR A 42 18.02 -7.35 1.86
N PRO A 43 19.00 -6.89 1.06
CA PRO A 43 19.54 -7.68 -0.04
C PRO A 43 20.12 -9.06 0.39
N ASN A 44 20.49 -9.20 1.67
CA ASN A 44 21.01 -10.45 2.25
C ASN A 44 19.91 -11.31 2.91
N SER A 45 18.64 -10.88 2.84
CA SER A 45 17.53 -11.68 3.35
C SER A 45 17.32 -12.93 2.49
N GLU A 46 16.63 -13.92 3.05
CA GLU A 46 16.27 -15.13 2.31
C GLU A 46 15.58 -14.77 0.99
N PRO A 47 15.98 -15.34 -0.15
CA PRO A 47 15.44 -14.97 -1.46
C PRO A 47 13.97 -15.35 -1.60
N ARG A 48 13.49 -16.32 -0.81
CA ARG A 48 12.11 -16.82 -0.88
C ARG A 48 11.62 -17.13 0.52
N ALA A 49 10.48 -16.57 0.92
CA ALA A 49 9.87 -16.94 2.19
C ALA A 49 8.34 -16.82 2.16
N SER A 50 7.72 -17.48 3.13
CA SER A 50 6.28 -17.42 3.39
C SER A 50 6.07 -16.92 4.83
N LEU A 51 5.32 -15.83 4.96
CA LEU A 51 4.95 -15.23 6.22
C LEU A 51 3.49 -15.59 6.52
N GLU A 52 3.29 -16.47 7.50
CA GLU A 52 1.96 -16.90 7.91
C GLU A 52 1.33 -15.88 8.86
N SER A 53 0.07 -15.57 8.62
CA SER A 53 -0.83 -14.85 9.55
C SER A 53 -2.02 -15.74 9.89
N ALA A 54 -3.02 -15.20 10.59
CA ALA A 54 -4.20 -15.93 11.04
C ALA A 54 -4.95 -16.62 9.88
N ASN A 55 -5.46 -15.82 8.94
CA ASN A 55 -6.32 -16.28 7.83
C ASN A 55 -5.62 -16.24 6.46
N TYR A 56 -4.48 -15.57 6.38
CA TYR A 56 -3.76 -15.30 5.14
C TYR A 56 -2.29 -15.67 5.26
N THR A 57 -1.63 -15.81 4.12
CA THR A 57 -0.18 -15.99 4.03
C THR A 57 0.38 -15.02 3.01
N ILE A 58 1.45 -14.33 3.38
CA ILE A 58 2.21 -13.47 2.48
C ILE A 58 3.39 -14.27 1.95
N HIS A 59 3.46 -14.44 0.65
CA HIS A 59 4.63 -15.02 -0.01
C HIS A 59 5.45 -13.90 -0.63
N TYR A 60 6.77 -14.00 -0.54
CA TYR A 60 7.64 -13.14 -1.31
C TYR A 60 8.77 -13.90 -1.99
N VAL A 61 9.16 -13.37 -3.16
CA VAL A 61 10.39 -13.68 -3.87
C VAL A 61 11.19 -12.39 -3.98
N LEU A 62 12.43 -12.41 -3.50
CA LEU A 62 13.36 -11.30 -3.59
C LEU A 62 14.33 -11.58 -4.74
N ALA A 63 14.46 -10.63 -5.65
CA ALA A 63 15.48 -10.66 -6.69
C ALA A 63 16.11 -9.28 -6.83
N ASP A 64 17.44 -9.24 -6.75
CA ASP A 64 18.23 -8.01 -6.64
C ASP A 64 17.75 -7.12 -5.48
N THR A 65 17.05 -6.02 -5.80
CA THR A 65 16.46 -5.09 -4.83
C THR A 65 14.94 -4.97 -4.99
N ILE A 66 14.31 -5.96 -5.62
CA ILE A 66 12.87 -5.99 -5.86
C ILE A 66 12.26 -7.19 -5.14
N ALA A 67 11.24 -6.91 -4.34
CA ALA A 67 10.39 -7.89 -3.71
C ALA A 67 9.10 -8.05 -4.52
N TYR A 68 8.82 -9.29 -4.92
CA TYR A 68 7.59 -9.73 -5.55
C TYR A 68 6.75 -10.38 -4.47
N LEU A 69 5.59 -9.82 -4.15
CA LEU A 69 4.76 -10.26 -3.04
C LEU A 69 3.39 -10.70 -3.53
N ALA A 70 2.86 -11.76 -2.93
CA ALA A 70 1.48 -12.17 -3.10
C ALA A 70 0.85 -12.48 -1.74
N ILE A 71 -0.40 -12.02 -1.54
CA ILE A 71 -1.22 -12.45 -0.42
C ILE A 71 -2.14 -13.56 -0.90
N THR A 72 -2.12 -14.68 -0.19
CA THR A 72 -2.97 -15.82 -0.45
C THR A 72 -3.78 -16.17 0.79
N GLU A 73 -4.87 -16.90 0.60
CA GLU A 73 -5.55 -17.59 1.68
C GLU A 73 -4.61 -18.66 2.26
N ARG A 74 -4.68 -18.88 3.58
CA ARG A 74 -3.81 -19.85 4.27
C ARG A 74 -3.91 -21.29 3.71
N SER A 75 -5.08 -21.66 3.18
CA SER A 75 -5.33 -22.97 2.56
C SER A 75 -4.64 -23.14 1.20
N TYR A 76 -4.17 -22.06 0.57
CA TYR A 76 -3.59 -22.10 -0.77
C TYR A 76 -2.18 -22.73 -0.75
N PRO A 77 -1.85 -23.65 -1.67
CA PRO A 77 -0.55 -24.33 -1.63
C PRO A 77 0.63 -23.38 -1.80
N LYS A 78 1.55 -23.37 -0.83
CA LYS A 78 2.76 -22.50 -0.84
C LYS A 78 3.60 -22.67 -2.10
N LYS A 79 3.77 -23.93 -2.56
CA LYS A 79 4.53 -24.24 -3.78
C LYS A 79 3.94 -23.54 -5.00
N LEU A 80 2.61 -23.53 -5.13
CA LEU A 80 1.92 -22.85 -6.23
C LEU A 80 2.06 -21.33 -6.12
N ALA A 81 1.93 -20.76 -4.92
CA ALA A 81 2.08 -19.31 -4.72
C ALA A 81 3.48 -18.81 -5.11
N LEU A 82 4.53 -19.56 -4.75
CA LEU A 82 5.89 -19.20 -5.11
C LEU A 82 6.21 -19.44 -6.58
N THR A 83 5.62 -20.48 -7.19
CA THR A 83 5.74 -20.70 -8.64
C THR A 83 5.11 -19.53 -9.41
N TYR A 84 3.91 -19.12 -9.01
CA TYR A 84 3.24 -17.93 -9.53
C TYR A 84 4.13 -16.67 -9.43
N LEU A 85 4.77 -16.45 -8.28
CA LEU A 85 5.66 -15.30 -8.09
C LEU A 85 6.93 -15.36 -8.95
N GLU A 86 7.47 -16.55 -9.22
CA GLU A 86 8.60 -16.71 -10.15
C GLU A 86 8.21 -16.37 -11.58
N ASP A 87 7.05 -16.82 -12.05
CA ASP A 87 6.55 -16.48 -13.38
C ASP A 87 6.35 -14.96 -13.53
N VAL A 88 5.77 -14.33 -12.50
CA VAL A 88 5.61 -12.87 -12.44
C VAL A 88 6.95 -12.16 -12.45
N ARG A 89 7.95 -12.66 -11.69
CA ARG A 89 9.30 -12.10 -11.68
C ARG A 89 9.98 -12.23 -13.05
N ALA A 90 9.97 -13.43 -13.63
CA ALA A 90 10.64 -13.74 -14.87
C ALA A 90 10.08 -12.88 -16.02
N GLU A 91 8.76 -12.77 -16.10
CA GLU A 91 8.11 -11.94 -17.11
C GLU A 91 8.45 -10.46 -16.90
N PHE A 92 8.41 -9.96 -15.65
CA PHE A 92 8.72 -8.55 -15.37
C PHE A 92 10.15 -8.19 -15.76
N GLN A 93 11.12 -9.06 -15.42
CA GLN A 93 12.52 -8.84 -15.73
C GLN A 93 12.84 -9.00 -17.22
N THR A 94 12.05 -9.78 -17.95
CA THR A 94 12.16 -9.92 -19.41
C THR A 94 11.52 -8.75 -20.14
N SER A 95 10.38 -8.25 -19.64
CA SER A 95 9.59 -7.17 -20.25
C SER A 95 10.22 -5.79 -20.07
N TYR A 96 10.92 -5.57 -18.96
CA TYR A 96 11.44 -4.26 -18.59
C TYR A 96 12.95 -4.28 -18.36
N ASN A 97 13.62 -3.23 -18.83
CA ASN A 97 15.06 -3.06 -18.67
C ASN A 97 15.44 -2.87 -17.19
N ARG A 98 16.49 -3.57 -16.76
CA ARG A 98 17.02 -3.51 -15.39
C ARG A 98 17.37 -2.11 -14.93
N SER A 99 18.00 -1.31 -15.78
CA SER A 99 18.35 0.07 -15.45
C SER A 99 17.13 0.98 -15.26
N ALA A 100 16.02 0.69 -15.94
CA ALA A 100 14.82 1.52 -15.88
C ALA A 100 14.05 1.33 -14.58
N TYR A 101 13.83 0.08 -14.14
CA TYR A 101 13.06 -0.19 -12.93
C TYR A 101 13.86 0.02 -11.64
N LEU A 102 15.20 0.13 -11.74
CA LEU A 102 16.09 0.49 -10.64
C LEU A 102 16.41 1.98 -10.56
N ASP A 103 15.85 2.82 -11.44
CA ASP A 103 16.09 4.26 -11.44
C ASP A 103 15.63 4.91 -10.11
N PRO A 104 16.51 5.59 -9.37
CA PRO A 104 16.14 6.31 -8.14
C PRO A 104 15.04 7.36 -8.35
N GLN A 105 14.89 7.94 -9.54
CA GLN A 105 13.90 8.98 -9.85
C GLN A 105 12.56 8.43 -10.34
N LEU A 106 12.36 7.11 -10.26
CA LEU A 106 11.17 6.47 -10.80
C LEU A 106 9.88 6.86 -10.07
N ARG A 107 8.84 7.06 -10.88
CA ARG A 107 7.41 7.18 -10.55
C ARG A 107 6.92 6.07 -9.60
N PRO A 108 6.24 6.28 -8.45
CA PRO A 108 5.42 5.21 -7.89
C PRO A 108 4.40 4.72 -8.93
N TYR A 109 4.16 3.41 -8.98
CA TYR A 109 3.25 2.75 -9.92
C TYR A 109 3.61 2.94 -11.40
N ALA A 110 4.90 3.17 -11.70
CA ALA A 110 5.37 3.42 -13.08
C ALA A 110 5.07 2.27 -14.06
N TYR A 111 4.88 1.04 -13.58
CA TYR A 111 4.65 -0.15 -14.40
C TYR A 111 3.22 -0.68 -14.31
N GLY A 112 2.23 0.19 -14.07
CA GLY A 112 0.83 -0.20 -13.93
C GLY A 112 0.26 -1.01 -15.10
N GLU A 113 0.81 -0.90 -16.31
CA GLU A 113 0.40 -1.71 -17.47
C GLU A 113 0.62 -3.22 -17.28
N PHE A 114 1.61 -3.58 -16.44
CA PHE A 114 1.93 -4.97 -16.11
C PHE A 114 0.83 -5.65 -15.27
N ASP A 115 -0.09 -4.89 -14.68
CA ASP A 115 -1.21 -5.43 -13.91
C ASP A 115 -2.08 -6.39 -14.75
N ARG A 116 -2.24 -6.11 -16.06
CA ARG A 116 -2.99 -7.00 -16.97
C ARG A 116 -2.37 -8.39 -17.07
N PHE A 117 -1.04 -8.47 -17.05
CA PHE A 117 -0.34 -9.75 -17.02
C PHE A 117 -0.56 -10.45 -15.68
N ILE A 118 -0.38 -9.72 -14.58
CA ILE A 118 -0.61 -10.21 -13.22
C ILE A 118 -2.01 -10.81 -13.07
N GLU A 119 -3.06 -10.12 -13.53
CA GLU A 119 -4.44 -10.58 -13.48
C GLU A 119 -4.67 -11.85 -14.31
N ARG A 120 -4.12 -11.92 -15.51
CA ARG A 120 -4.24 -13.09 -16.39
C ARG A 120 -3.58 -14.32 -15.76
N THR A 121 -2.34 -14.16 -15.31
CA THR A 121 -1.58 -15.23 -14.66
C THR A 121 -2.25 -15.65 -13.36
N LYS A 122 -2.74 -14.69 -12.55
CA LYS A 122 -3.51 -14.96 -11.33
C LYS A 122 -4.72 -15.85 -11.61
N LYS A 123 -5.50 -15.59 -12.67
CA LYS A 123 -6.65 -16.42 -13.07
C LYS A 123 -6.22 -17.85 -13.42
N THR A 124 -5.13 -18.02 -14.16
CA THR A 124 -4.58 -19.35 -14.51
C THR A 124 -4.17 -20.14 -13.25
N TYR A 125 -3.57 -19.48 -12.27
CA TYR A 125 -3.14 -20.11 -11.01
C TYR A 125 -4.26 -20.31 -9.97
N GLN A 126 -5.44 -19.74 -10.22
CA GLN A 126 -6.65 -19.96 -9.42
C GLN A 126 -7.54 -21.08 -10.00
N ASP A 127 -7.44 -21.36 -11.31
CA ASP A 127 -8.18 -22.44 -11.96
C ASP A 127 -7.56 -23.81 -11.60
N SER A 128 -8.29 -24.60 -10.80
CA SER A 128 -7.85 -25.89 -10.28
C SER A 128 -7.39 -26.86 -11.39
N ARG A 129 -8.01 -26.81 -12.57
CA ARG A 129 -7.72 -27.69 -13.70
C ARG A 129 -6.39 -27.35 -14.39
N ALA A 130 -6.03 -26.07 -14.40
CA ALA A 130 -4.76 -25.62 -14.96
C ALA A 130 -3.59 -25.95 -14.01
N THR A 131 -3.81 -25.83 -12.70
CA THR A 131 -2.81 -26.15 -11.67
C THR A 131 -2.38 -27.62 -11.63
N ASP A 132 -3.25 -28.57 -11.95
CA ASP A 132 -2.87 -29.99 -12.01
C ASP A 132 -1.91 -30.31 -13.15
N ASN A 133 -2.05 -29.61 -14.30
CA ASN A 133 -1.13 -29.74 -15.42
C ASN A 133 0.20 -29.03 -15.15
N LEU A 134 0.14 -27.85 -14.53
CA LEU A 134 1.32 -27.13 -14.04
C LEU A 134 2.09 -27.96 -13.00
N GLY A 135 1.39 -28.64 -12.08
CA GLY A 135 1.99 -29.51 -11.07
C GLY A 135 2.81 -30.66 -11.65
N ARG A 136 2.42 -31.19 -12.82
CA ARG A 136 3.16 -32.23 -13.57
C ARG A 136 4.35 -31.68 -14.35
N LEU A 137 4.28 -30.43 -14.82
CA LEU A 137 5.42 -29.74 -15.44
C LEU A 137 6.47 -29.31 -14.41
N ASN A 138 6.14 -29.37 -13.11
CA ASN A 138 6.91 -28.74 -12.04
C ASN A 138 7.94 -29.65 -11.34
N ASP A 139 8.37 -30.73 -12.01
CA ASP A 139 9.45 -31.60 -11.56
C ASP A 139 10.82 -30.90 -11.58
N GLU A 140 10.94 -29.74 -12.25
CA GLU A 140 12.11 -28.85 -12.19
C GLU A 140 12.17 -27.98 -10.92
N LEU A 141 11.08 -27.78 -10.18
CA LEU A 141 11.05 -27.02 -8.91
C LEU A 141 11.36 -27.90 -7.68
N LYS A 142 12.41 -28.73 -7.76
CA LYS A 142 12.92 -29.50 -6.60
C LYS A 142 13.36 -28.60 -5.43
N ASP A 143 13.69 -27.34 -5.69
CA ASP A 143 14.22 -26.39 -4.70
C ASP A 143 13.17 -25.59 -3.91
N VAL A 144 11.86 -25.78 -4.16
CA VAL A 144 10.81 -25.10 -3.35
C VAL A 144 10.67 -25.72 -1.94
N THR A 145 11.42 -26.76 -1.63
CA THR A 145 11.38 -27.44 -0.33
C THR A 145 12.13 -26.69 0.78
N GLN A 146 13.05 -25.77 0.45
CA GLN A 146 13.79 -24.96 1.43
C GLN A 146 13.22 -23.55 1.62
N VAL A 147 11.90 -23.39 1.57
CA VAL A 147 11.26 -22.09 1.79
C VAL A 147 11.17 -21.80 3.29
N MET A 148 11.79 -20.71 3.72
CA MET A 148 11.64 -20.22 5.09
C MET A 148 10.16 -19.88 5.35
N THR A 149 9.56 -20.51 6.35
CA THR A 149 8.24 -20.14 6.85
C THR A 149 8.41 -19.46 8.20
N LYS A 150 7.86 -18.25 8.35
CA LYS A 150 7.86 -17.50 9.61
C LYS A 150 6.46 -16.98 9.90
N ASN A 151 6.15 -16.75 11.17
CA ASN A 151 4.94 -16.03 11.54
C ASN A 151 5.16 -14.53 11.31
N ILE A 152 4.17 -13.84 10.73
CA ILE A 152 4.28 -12.41 10.43
C ILE A 152 4.23 -11.56 11.70
N GLU A 153 3.41 -11.93 12.68
CA GLU A 153 3.27 -11.18 13.93
C GLU A 153 4.61 -11.13 14.69
N ASP A 154 5.35 -12.25 14.73
CA ASP A 154 6.72 -12.30 15.28
C ASP A 154 7.70 -11.39 14.51
N LEU A 155 7.57 -11.36 13.19
CA LEU A 155 8.39 -10.53 12.33
C LEU A 155 8.09 -9.05 12.55
N LEU A 156 6.84 -8.67 12.77
CA LEU A 156 6.42 -7.28 13.01
C LEU A 156 6.79 -6.80 14.42
N TYR A 157 6.55 -7.60 15.46
CA TYR A 157 6.81 -7.23 16.86
C TYR A 157 8.27 -6.88 17.15
N ARG A 158 9.23 -7.46 16.42
CA ARG A 158 10.67 -7.22 16.61
C ARG A 158 11.15 -5.79 16.26
N GLY A 159 10.25 -4.85 15.94
CA GLY A 159 10.65 -3.47 15.65
C GLY A 159 9.57 -2.39 15.80
N ASP A 160 8.37 -2.71 16.34
CA ASP A 160 7.20 -1.84 16.21
C ASP A 160 6.94 -0.89 17.41
N SER A 161 7.79 -0.90 18.45
CA SER A 161 7.60 0.01 19.59
C SER A 161 8.04 1.46 19.32
N LEU A 162 8.75 1.76 18.21
CA LEU A 162 9.23 3.11 17.91
C LEU A 162 8.43 3.88 16.84
N GLU A 163 7.88 3.22 15.82
CA GLU A 163 7.32 3.94 14.65
C GLU A 163 5.84 4.33 14.81
N LYS A 164 5.07 3.56 15.59
CA LYS A 164 3.64 3.86 15.87
C LYS A 164 3.44 5.20 16.60
N MET A 165 4.46 5.72 17.28
CA MET A 165 4.42 7.00 17.98
C MET A 165 4.63 8.21 17.04
N GLY A 166 5.33 8.02 15.92
CA GLY A 166 5.61 9.09 14.94
C GLY A 166 4.41 9.45 14.09
N ASP A 167 3.72 8.46 13.53
CA ASP A 167 2.59 8.68 12.62
C ASP A 167 1.29 9.04 13.35
N MET A 168 1.13 8.59 14.60
CA MET A 168 0.04 9.08 15.47
C MET A 168 0.28 10.54 15.89
N SER A 169 1.53 10.93 16.15
CA SER A 169 1.87 12.31 16.53
C SER A 169 1.77 13.30 15.37
N SER A 170 2.11 12.90 14.15
CA SER A 170 1.98 13.75 12.95
C SER A 170 0.51 14.02 12.63
N ARG A 171 -0.33 12.98 12.62
CA ARG A 171 -1.78 13.08 12.40
C ARG A 171 -2.46 13.88 13.50
N LEU A 172 -2.09 13.68 14.77
CA LEU A 172 -2.62 14.50 15.88
C LEU A 172 -2.22 15.98 15.78
N ARG A 173 -0.99 16.29 15.33
CA ARG A 173 -0.54 17.69 15.12
C ARG A 173 -1.25 18.34 13.94
N GLU A 174 -1.45 17.60 12.84
CA GLU A 174 -2.15 18.08 11.66
C GLU A 174 -3.65 18.30 11.92
N ASP A 175 -4.30 17.36 12.61
CA ASP A 175 -5.69 17.49 13.01
C ASP A 175 -5.87 18.64 14.03
N SER A 176 -4.99 18.78 15.01
CA SER A 176 -5.03 19.90 15.96
C SER A 176 -4.86 21.27 15.26
N ALA A 177 -3.99 21.35 14.25
CA ALA A 177 -3.83 22.57 13.45
C ALA A 177 -5.09 22.87 12.62
N LYS A 178 -5.77 21.85 12.11
CA LYS A 178 -7.04 21.97 11.39
C LYS A 178 -8.18 22.44 12.31
N TYR A 179 -8.31 21.88 13.51
CA TYR A 179 -9.29 22.34 14.51
C TYR A 179 -9.05 23.77 14.98
N LYS A 180 -7.78 24.16 15.19
CA LYS A 180 -7.43 25.55 15.53
C LYS A 180 -7.83 26.53 14.42
N ARG A 181 -7.56 26.19 13.16
CA ARG A 181 -7.95 27.03 12.01
C ARG A 181 -9.46 27.11 11.83
N ALA A 182 -10.18 26.01 12.04
CA ALA A 182 -11.64 25.98 12.00
C ALA A 182 -12.25 26.86 13.10
N ALA A 183 -11.77 26.76 14.34
CA ALA A 183 -12.25 27.56 15.47
C ALA A 183 -12.05 29.07 15.26
N VAL A 184 -10.89 29.50 14.73
CA VAL A 184 -10.63 30.92 14.43
C VAL A 184 -11.58 31.44 13.34
N ARG A 185 -11.84 30.63 12.30
CA ARG A 185 -12.78 31.02 11.23
C ARG A 185 -14.19 31.17 11.76
N ILE A 186 -14.65 30.23 12.58
CA ILE A 186 -15.98 30.27 13.21
C ILE A 186 -16.11 31.52 14.09
N ASN A 187 -15.07 31.89 14.85
CA ASN A 187 -15.09 33.11 15.67
C ASN A 187 -15.22 34.38 14.83
N TRP A 188 -14.51 34.48 13.69
CA TRP A 188 -14.63 35.60 12.76
C TRP A 188 -16.01 35.66 12.09
N GLU A 189 -16.57 34.52 11.69
CA GLU A 189 -17.92 34.46 11.12
C GLU A 189 -18.99 34.88 12.13
N LEU A 190 -18.85 34.46 13.40
CA LEU A 190 -19.74 34.89 14.49
C LEU A 190 -19.66 36.39 14.73
N LEU A 191 -18.44 36.95 14.81
CA LEU A 191 -18.24 38.39 14.98
C LEU A 191 -18.81 39.19 13.82
N LEU A 192 -18.58 38.76 12.57
CA LEU A 192 -19.08 39.46 11.39
C LEU A 192 -20.62 39.46 11.35
N LYS A 193 -21.24 38.32 11.72
CA LYS A 193 -22.70 38.19 11.78
C LYS A 193 -23.31 39.03 12.90
N GLN A 194 -22.62 39.19 14.03
CA GLN A 194 -23.10 39.97 15.17
C GLN A 194 -22.94 41.49 14.94
N TYR A 195 -21.80 41.94 14.42
CA TYR A 195 -21.49 43.37 14.28
C TYR A 195 -21.80 43.95 12.89
N GLY A 196 -21.92 43.11 11.87
CA GLY A 196 -22.28 43.50 10.50
C GLY A 196 -23.55 44.36 10.38
N PRO A 197 -24.70 44.01 11.00
CA PRO A 197 -25.91 44.82 10.89
C PRO A 197 -25.77 46.19 11.56
N PHE A 198 -25.04 46.30 12.68
CA PHE A 198 -24.79 47.58 13.34
C PHE A 198 -23.87 48.50 12.51
N ALA A 199 -22.81 47.94 11.93
CA ALA A 199 -21.93 48.67 11.02
C ALA A 199 -22.68 49.16 9.77
N GLY A 200 -23.54 48.31 9.19
CA GLY A 200 -24.39 48.69 8.06
C GLY A 200 -25.37 49.81 8.40
N LEU A 201 -26.03 49.74 9.55
CA LEU A 201 -26.96 50.78 9.99
C LEU A 201 -26.26 52.12 10.22
N GLY A 202 -25.08 52.10 10.84
CA GLY A 202 -24.25 53.29 11.04
C GLY A 202 -23.82 53.94 9.72
N LEU A 203 -23.45 53.13 8.72
CA LEU A 203 -23.08 53.60 7.40
C LEU A 203 -24.26 54.26 6.67
N VAL A 204 -25.47 53.67 6.74
CA VAL A 204 -26.69 54.26 6.18
C VAL A 204 -27.02 55.61 6.84
N ILE A 205 -26.91 55.70 8.17
CA ILE A 205 -27.15 56.97 8.89
C ILE A 205 -26.12 58.03 8.46
N LEU A 206 -24.85 57.67 8.33
CA LEU A 206 -23.79 58.57 7.86
C LEU A 206 -24.08 59.10 6.45
N LEU A 207 -24.49 58.23 5.52
CA LEU A 207 -24.86 58.63 4.16
C LEU A 207 -26.05 59.59 4.14
N LEU A 208 -27.07 59.33 4.96
CA LEU A 208 -28.22 60.23 5.08
C LEU A 208 -27.85 61.60 5.66
N LEU A 209 -26.94 61.65 6.64
CA LEU A 209 -26.45 62.91 7.19
C LEU A 209 -25.65 63.71 6.16
N VAL A 210 -24.76 63.06 5.41
CA VAL A 210 -24.00 63.72 4.33
C VAL A 210 -24.95 64.26 3.27
N TRP A 211 -25.95 63.49 2.83
CA TRP A 211 -26.93 63.93 1.84
C TRP A 211 -27.88 65.02 2.35
N ARG A 212 -28.08 65.12 3.67
CA ARG A 212 -28.95 66.12 4.29
C ARG A 212 -28.28 67.48 4.51
N PHE A 213 -26.97 67.47 4.72
CA PHE A 213 -26.15 68.64 5.06
C PHE A 213 -25.33 69.21 3.89
N TRP A 214 -25.35 68.55 2.73
CA TRP A 214 -24.72 68.97 1.48
C TRP A 214 -25.74 68.89 0.35
#